data_AF-A0A6V7IRH3-F1
#
_entry.id   AF-A0A6V7IRH3-F1
#
_cell.length_a   1.000
_cell.length_b   1.000
_cell.length_c   1.000
_cell.angle_alpha   90.00
_cell.angle_beta   90.00
_cell.angle_gamma   90.00
#
_symmetry.space_group_name_H-M   'P 1'
#
loop_
_entity.id
_entity.type
_entity.pdbx_description
1 polymer ?
#
loop_
_entity_poly.entity_id
_entity_poly.type
_entity_poly.pdbx_seq_one_letter_code
_entity_poly.pdbx_strand_id
1 'polypeptide(L)' 'DLKPANLLIDENGILKIADFGLARLMWEEYSRPYSHQVATRWYRAPELLYGSKVYDSSIDMWSVGCIIAEIINHSPLFP' A
#
# COMPACT_ATOMS: atom_id res chain seq x y z
N ASP A 1 0.40 0.96 4.00
CA ASP A 1 0.22 -0.50 4.13
C ASP A 1 -1.21 -0.84 3.74
N LEU A 2 -1.53 -0.62 2.47
CA LEU A 2 -2.86 -0.91 1.94
C LEU A 2 -2.93 -2.41 1.64
N LYS A 3 -3.92 -3.07 2.23
CA LYS A 3 -4.22 -4.50 2.08
C LYS A 3 -5.67 -4.74 2.50
N PRO A 4 -6.32 -5.84 2.09
CA PRO A 4 -7.73 -6.10 2.41
C PRO A 4 -8.02 -6.05 3.92
N ALA A 5 -7.11 -6.58 4.75
CA ALA A 5 -7.25 -6.57 6.21
C ALA A 5 -7.28 -5.16 6.84
N ASN A 6 -6.79 -4.13 6.13
CA ASN A 6 -6.78 -2.74 6.57
C ASN A 6 -7.91 -1.91 5.92
N LEU A 7 -8.81 -2.54 5.16
CA LEU A 7 -10.01 -1.92 4.59
C LEU A 7 -11.22 -2.36 5.41
N LEU A 8 -11.63 -1.53 6.35
CA LEU A 8 -12.77 -1.80 7.21
C LEU A 8 -14.05 -1.31 6.52
N ILE A 9 -15.17 -1.96 6.80
CA ILE A 9 -16.49 -1.58 6.28
C ILE A 9 -17.42 -1.43 7.48
N ASP A 10 -18.07 -0.27 7.60
CA ASP A 10 -19.06 -0.05 8.67
C ASP A 10 -20.44 -0.63 8.31
N GLU A 11 -21.38 -0.55 9.26
CA GLU A 11 -22.75 -1.06 9.11
C GLU A 11 -23.54 -0.43 7.93
N ASN A 12 -23.12 0.74 7.45
CA ASN A 12 -23.73 1.41 6.30
C ASN A 12 -23.06 1.03 4.97
N GLY A 13 -22.10 0.09 5.00
CA GLY A 13 -21.33 -0.30 3.83
C GLY A 13 -20.24 0.71 3.43
N ILE A 14 -19.90 1.65 4.31
CA ILE A 14 -18.86 2.65 4.00
C ILE A 14 -17.49 2.06 4.28
N LEU A 15 -16.67 1.98 3.23
CA LEU A 15 -15.27 1.57 3.32
C LEU A 15 -14.44 2.66 3.99
N LYS A 16 -13.61 2.27 4.96
CA LYS A 16 -12.68 3.13 5.70
C LYS A 16 -11.31 2.47 5.76
N ILE A 17 -10.28 3.25 5.44
CA ILE A 17 -8.90 2.80 5.58
C ILE A 17 -8.53 2.82 7.07
N ALA A 18 -7.91 1.75 7.55
CA ALA A 18 -7.38 1.62 8.89
C ALA A 18 -5.87 1.38 8.88
N ASP A 19 -5.28 1.37 10.08
CA ASP A 19 -3.84 1.15 10.33
C ASP A 19 -2.91 2.10 9.54
N PHE A 20 -2.74 3.29 10.11
CA PHE A 20 -1.80 4.30 9.62
C PHE A 20 -0.41 4.17 10.27
N GLY A 21 -0.07 3.04 10.91
CA GLY A 21 1.19 2.88 11.65
C GLY A 21 2.44 3.04 10.78
N LEU A 22 2.33 2.73 9.48
CA LEU A 22 3.40 2.91 8.49
C LEU A 22 3.20 4.14 7.59
N ALA A 23 2.19 4.97 7.83
CA ALA A 23 1.96 6.17 7.03
C ALA A 23 3.08 7.21 7.24
N ARG A 24 3.35 7.98 6.18
CA ARG A 24 4.37 9.03 6.16
C ARG A 24 3.87 10.22 5.36
N LEU A 25 4.24 11.42 5.81
CA LEU A 25 3.99 12.64 5.05
C LEU A 25 4.90 12.66 3.84
N MET A 26 4.34 13.10 2.71
CA MET A 26 5.09 13.40 1.49
C MET A 26 5.77 14.76 1.65
N TRP A 27 7.09 14.80 1.56
CA TRP A 27 7.86 16.03 1.53
C TRP A 27 8.03 16.47 0.07
N GLU A 28 7.81 17.76 -0.23
CA GLU A 28 8.03 18.33 -1.57
C GLU A 28 9.49 18.24 -2.02
N GLU A 29 10.41 18.26 -1.05
CA GLU A 29 11.82 18.00 -1.29
C GLU A 29 12.12 16.49 -1.24
N TYR A 30 12.68 15.97 -2.33
CA TYR A 30 13.30 14.64 -2.39
C TYR A 30 14.53 14.47 -1.47
N SER A 31 14.77 15.42 -0.56
CA SER A 31 15.96 15.49 0.30
C SER A 31 15.93 14.46 1.43
N ARG A 32 14.77 13.86 1.74
CA ARG A 32 14.62 12.90 2.84
C ARG A 32 14.36 11.49 2.32
N PRO A 33 15.30 10.55 2.48
CA PRO A 33 15.08 9.17 2.09
C PRO A 33 14.00 8.53 2.98
N TYR A 34 13.05 7.84 2.36
CA TYR A 34 12.09 7.02 3.07
C TYR A 34 12.61 5.59 3.31
N SER A 35 11.90 4.81 4.13
CA SER A 35 12.21 3.39 4.35
C SER A 35 11.56 2.52 3.28
N HIS A 36 12.36 1.74 2.55
CA HIS A 36 11.85 0.80 1.56
C HIS A 36 11.14 -0.44 2.16
N GLN A 37 11.35 -0.72 3.46
CA GLN A 37 10.74 -1.86 4.17
C GLN A 37 9.35 -1.52 4.70
N VAL A 38 8.50 -0.98 3.84
CA VAL A 38 7.10 -0.64 4.14
C VAL A 38 6.16 -1.51 3.32
N ALA A 39 4.89 -1.51 3.69
CA ALA A 39 3.84 -2.36 3.13
C ALA A 39 4.07 -3.87 3.32
N THR A 40 2.95 -4.60 3.40
CA THR A 40 2.91 -6.06 3.40
C THR A 40 3.41 -6.58 2.05
N ARG A 41 4.27 -7.61 2.06
CA ARG A 41 5.06 -8.04 0.88
C ARG A 41 4.20 -8.27 -0.38
N TRP A 42 3.01 -8.84 -0.24
CA TRP A 42 2.12 -9.16 -1.38
C TRP A 42 1.56 -7.95 -2.12
N TYR A 43 1.48 -6.80 -1.43
CA TYR A 43 0.95 -5.55 -1.97
C TYR A 43 2.07 -4.52 -2.19
N ARG A 44 3.34 -4.92 -2.03
CA ARG A 44 4.48 -4.03 -2.12
C ARG A 44 4.84 -3.74 -3.58
N ALA A 45 4.98 -2.46 -3.91
CA ALA A 45 5.40 -2.01 -5.22
C ALA A 45 6.83 -2.49 -5.58
N PRO A 46 7.12 -2.75 -6.86
CA PRO A 46 8.41 -3.31 -7.29
C PRO A 46 9.60 -2.42 -6.91
N GLU A 47 9.48 -1.10 -6.99
CA GLU A 47 10.52 -0.15 -6.58
C GLU A 47 10.89 -0.30 -5.09
N LEU A 48 9.92 -0.63 -4.22
CA LEU A 48 10.18 -0.90 -2.80
C LEU A 48 10.87 -2.27 -2.62
N LEU A 49 10.53 -3.27 -3.44
CA LEU A 49 11.22 -4.55 -3.46
C LEU A 49 12.68 -4.41 -3.90
N TYR A 50 12.96 -3.50 -4.83
CA TYR A 50 14.32 -3.13 -5.26
C TYR A 50 15.02 -2.13 -4.32
N GLY A 51 14.42 -1.79 -3.19
CA GLY A 51 15.06 -0.98 -2.16
C GLY A 51 15.06 0.52 -2.42
N SER A 52 14.17 1.03 -3.29
CA SER A 52 14.04 2.46 -3.53
C SER A 52 13.72 3.20 -2.23
N LYS A 53 14.46 4.27 -1.98
CA LYS A 53 14.23 5.21 -0.86
C LYS A 53 13.59 6.52 -1.33
N VAL A 54 13.37 6.65 -2.63
CA VAL A 54 12.77 7.80 -3.29
C VAL A 54 11.59 7.28 -4.09
N TYR A 55 10.40 7.58 -3.59
CA TYR A 55 9.14 7.13 -4.16
C TYR A 55 8.04 8.11 -3.74
N ASP A 56 6.90 8.00 -4.39
CA ASP A 56 5.73 8.84 -4.15
C ASP A 56 4.48 8.00 -3.90
N SER A 57 3.30 8.61 -4.00
CA SER A 57 2.00 7.94 -3.83
C SER A 57 1.74 6.80 -4.82
N SER A 58 2.55 6.62 -5.87
CA SER A 58 2.40 5.50 -6.80
C SER A 58 2.56 4.13 -6.13
N ILE A 59 3.32 4.03 -5.03
CA ILE A 59 3.44 2.78 -4.25
C ILE A 59 2.11 2.34 -3.66
N ASP A 60 1.25 3.29 -3.29
CA ASP A 60 -0.07 3.02 -2.74
C ASP A 60 -1.03 2.59 -3.87
N MET A 61 -0.89 3.19 -5.05
CA MET A 61 -1.67 2.79 -6.24
C MET A 61 -1.35 1.36 -6.70
N TRP A 62 -0.09 0.93 -6.59
CA TRP A 62 0.28 -0.48 -6.81
C TRP A 62 -0.46 -1.42 -5.84
N SER A 63 -0.49 -1.06 -4.55
CA SER A 63 -1.20 -1.83 -3.53
C SER A 63 -2.70 -1.93 -3.85
N VAL A 64 -3.33 -0.83 -4.27
CA VAL A 64 -4.74 -0.79 -4.71
C VAL A 64 -4.96 -1.73 -5.92
N GLY A 65 -4.07 -1.71 -6.90
CA GLY A 65 -4.14 -2.63 -8.05
C GLY A 65 -4.10 -4.10 -7.63
N CYS A 66 -3.22 -4.46 -6.70
CA CYS A 66 -3.14 -5.80 -6.13
C CYS A 66 -4.42 -6.19 -5.38
N ILE A 67 -5.02 -5.27 -4.61
CA ILE A 67 -6.28 -5.50 -3.89
C ILE A 67 -7.44 -5.74 -4.87
N ILE A 68 -7.57 -4.94 -5.93
CA ILE A 68 -8.60 -5.12 -6.95
C ILE A 68 -8.44 -6.48 -7.63
N ALA A 69 -7.21 -6.83 -8.01
CA ALA A 69 -6.92 -8.13 -8.61
C ALA A 69 -7.27 -9.29 -7.67
N GLU A 70 -6.98 -9.17 -6.38
CA GLU A 70 -7.34 -10.18 -5.38
C GLU A 70 -8.85 -10.35 -5.21
N ILE A 71 -9.62 -9.26 -5.25
CA ILE A 71 -11.08 -9.32 -5.21
C ILE A 71 -11.63 -10.07 -6.42
N ILE A 72 -11.08 -9.82 -7.62
CA ILE A 72 -11.48 -10.48 -8.87
C ILE A 72 -11.07 -11.96 -8.88
N ASN A 73 -9.87 -12.28 -8.40
CA ASN A 73 -9.30 -13.62 -8.44
C ASN A 73 -9.71 -14.50 -7.25
N HIS A 74 -10.32 -13.92 -6.22
CA HIS A 74 -10.54 -14.54 -4.91
C HIS A 74 -9.25 -15.12 -4.28
N SER A 75 -8.09 -14.62 -4.68
CA SER A 75 -6.77 -15.05 -4.21
C SER A 75 -5.73 -13.95 -4.45
N PRO A 76 -4.68 -13.82 -3.59
CA PRO A 76 -3.66 -12.80 -3.73
C PRO A 76 -2.97 -12.86 -5.10
N LEU A 77 -2.75 -11.69 -5.72
CA LEU A 77 -2.10 -11.62 -7.04
C LEU A 77 -0.62 -12.06 -6.99
N PHE A 78 0.09 -11.69 -5.91
CA PHE A 78 1.52 -11.97 -5.71
C PHE A 78 1.80 -12.44 -4.26
N PRO A 79 1.58 -13.73 -3.92
CA PRO A 79 1.85 -14.27 -2.59
C PRO A 79 3.36 -14.46 -2.29
#